data_AF-A0A7K1KB39-F1
#
_entry.id   AF-A0A7K1KB39-F1
#
_cell.length_a   1.000
_cell.length_b   1.000
_cell.length_c   1.000
_cell.angle_alpha   90.00
_cell.angle_beta   90.00
_cell.angle_gamma   90.00
#
_symmetry.space_group_name_H-M   'P 1'
#
loop_
_entity.id
_entity.type
_entity.pdbx_description
1 polymer ?
#
loop_
_entity_poly.entity_id
_entity_poly.type
_entity_poly.pdbx_seq_one_letter_code
_entity_poly.pdbx_strand_id
1 'polypeptide(L)'
;MSSLVTIIAPAVVAVLTAAGAVIGIQFRDVDAYQRRRGIWQWLLVVLAAAATMGAIGSASGVGNLREAVIMAVVGVAAVVVARVMWRRRVPDAEPRNIAIATAAAACAVLVIVGTTALTYTGNKGCRQAQLLVDYTRASSGAIMPAFEANQGPTVGDFENWSKLIREAADQVTDGDIAPHAHRMGELAGQITDTVRNKDKATHAVLGAQYSDEFHAIIAKCQRQ
;
A
#
# COMPACT_ATOMS: atom_id res chain seq x y z
N MET A 1 2.22 -5.56 9.73
CA MET A 1 2.04 -4.09 9.86
C MET A 1 0.62 -3.62 9.51
N SER A 2 -0.25 -4.50 9.00
CA SER A 2 -1.48 -4.17 8.26
C SER A 2 -2.72 -3.83 9.09
N SER A 3 -2.71 -4.02 10.41
CA SER A 3 -3.81 -3.56 11.28
C SER A 3 -3.45 -2.25 11.98
N LEU A 4 -2.17 -2.09 12.33
CA LEU A 4 -1.68 -0.90 13.02
C LEU A 4 -1.77 0.36 12.12
N VAL A 5 -1.20 0.33 10.92
CA VAL A 5 -1.16 1.54 10.08
C VAL A 5 -2.53 1.84 9.48
N THR A 6 -3.24 0.84 8.99
CA THR A 6 -4.49 1.00 8.22
C THR A 6 -5.70 1.37 9.09
N ILE A 7 -5.71 0.99 10.37
CA ILE A 7 -6.82 1.26 11.29
C ILE A 7 -6.44 2.31 12.34
N ILE A 8 -5.23 2.23 12.92
CA ILE A 8 -4.85 3.12 14.02
C ILE A 8 -4.47 4.50 13.50
N ALA A 9 -3.81 4.62 12.34
CA ALA A 9 -3.41 5.95 11.85
C ALA A 9 -4.62 6.85 11.53
N PRO A 10 -5.67 6.42 10.80
CA PRO A 10 -6.86 7.24 10.59
C PRO A 10 -7.56 7.62 11.91
N ALA A 11 -7.61 6.71 12.87
CA ALA A 11 -8.20 6.97 14.19
C ALA A 11 -7.38 8.01 14.98
N VAL A 12 -6.06 7.90 14.99
CA VAL A 12 -5.17 8.88 15.63
C VAL A 12 -5.28 10.24 14.95
N VAL A 13 -5.33 10.29 13.61
CA VAL A 13 -5.58 11.53 12.87
C VAL A 13 -6.92 12.14 13.25
N ALA A 14 -7.99 11.33 13.36
CA ALA A 14 -9.30 11.82 13.78
C ALA A 14 -9.24 12.45 15.17
N VAL A 15 -8.63 11.78 16.14
CA VAL A 15 -8.50 12.26 17.53
C VAL A 15 -7.68 13.55 17.60
N LEU A 16 -6.52 13.59 16.92
CA LEU A 16 -5.65 14.76 16.89
C LEU A 16 -6.30 15.95 16.18
N THR A 17 -7.02 15.70 15.08
CA THR A 17 -7.75 16.75 14.36
C THR A 17 -8.91 17.29 15.19
N ALA A 18 -9.64 16.41 15.89
CA ALA A 18 -10.71 16.81 16.80
C ALA A 18 -10.16 17.66 17.96
N ALA A 19 -9.04 17.26 18.56
CA ALA A 19 -8.35 18.06 19.57
C ALA A 19 -7.92 19.44 19.03
N GLY A 20 -7.36 19.50 17.82
CA GLY A 20 -6.96 20.76 17.18
C GLY A 20 -8.11 21.69 16.77
N ALA A 21 -9.32 21.13 16.59
CA ALA A 21 -10.47 21.82 16.00
C ALA A 21 -11.64 22.07 16.96
N VAL A 22 -11.68 21.45 18.14
CA VAL A 22 -12.86 21.48 19.03
C VAL A 22 -12.54 21.93 20.47
N ILE A 23 -11.27 21.89 20.91
CA ILE A 23 -10.91 22.29 22.28
C ILE A 23 -11.41 23.70 22.63
N GLY A 24 -12.11 23.84 23.74
CA GLY A 24 -12.61 25.13 24.24
C GLY A 24 -13.89 25.65 23.57
N ILE A 25 -14.49 24.91 22.63
CA ILE A 25 -15.80 25.26 22.05
C ILE A 25 -16.91 24.72 22.94
N GLN A 26 -17.79 25.59 23.45
CA GLN A 26 -19.00 25.18 24.16
C GLN A 26 -20.19 25.11 23.19
N PHE A 27 -20.81 23.93 23.03
CA PHE A 27 -21.95 23.71 22.12
C PHE A 27 -23.32 23.81 22.80
N ARG A 28 -23.34 24.09 24.11
CA ARG A 28 -24.55 23.93 24.95
C ARG A 28 -25.63 24.97 24.63
N ASP A 29 -25.25 26.21 24.31
CA ASP A 29 -26.17 27.35 24.16
C ASP A 29 -25.87 28.23 22.93
N VAL A 30 -25.82 27.61 21.74
CA VAL A 30 -25.44 28.30 20.49
C VAL A 30 -26.57 28.31 19.44
N ASP A 31 -26.76 29.48 18.81
CA ASP A 31 -27.69 29.71 17.71
C ASP A 31 -27.51 28.70 16.56
N ALA A 32 -28.56 28.50 15.76
CA ALA A 32 -28.58 27.55 14.63
C ALA A 32 -27.40 27.75 13.66
N TYR A 33 -26.93 28.98 13.48
CA TYR A 33 -25.78 29.31 12.64
C TYR A 33 -24.44 28.77 13.20
N GLN A 34 -24.24 28.86 14.51
CA GLN A 34 -23.07 28.33 15.21
C GLN A 34 -23.06 26.80 15.22
N ARG A 35 -24.23 26.15 15.36
CA ARG A 35 -24.36 24.69 15.21
C ARG A 35 -23.96 24.20 13.81
N ARG A 36 -24.45 24.87 12.75
CA ARG A 36 -24.10 24.51 11.36
C ARG A 36 -22.59 24.59 11.11
N ARG A 37 -21.95 25.60 11.68
CA ARG A 37 -20.49 25.76 11.68
C ARG A 37 -19.78 24.66 12.48
N GLY A 38 -20.31 24.24 13.62
CA GLY A 38 -19.81 23.10 14.39
C GLY A 38 -19.82 21.79 13.60
N ILE A 39 -20.92 21.52 12.89
CA ILE A 39 -21.05 20.36 11.99
C ILE A 39 -19.93 20.36 10.93
N TRP A 40 -19.62 21.51 10.34
CA TRP A 40 -18.53 21.61 9.37
C TRP A 40 -17.15 21.24 9.93
N GLN A 41 -16.86 21.53 11.21
CA GLN A 41 -15.59 21.12 11.81
C GLN A 41 -15.51 19.61 11.99
N TRP A 42 -16.60 18.98 12.45
CA TRP A 42 -16.66 17.53 12.56
C TRP A 42 -16.59 16.84 11.21
N LEU A 43 -17.21 17.42 10.17
CA LEU A 43 -17.05 16.94 8.80
C LEU A 43 -15.60 17.00 8.33
N LEU A 44 -14.84 18.05 8.68
CA LEU A 44 -13.41 18.15 8.35
C LEU A 44 -12.56 17.11 9.10
N VAL A 45 -12.91 16.80 10.35
CA VAL A 45 -12.26 15.71 11.12
C VAL A 45 -12.49 14.36 10.41
N VAL A 46 -13.74 14.08 10.03
CA VAL A 46 -14.10 12.85 9.31
C VAL A 46 -13.41 12.81 7.95
N LEU A 47 -13.37 13.93 7.23
CA LEU A 47 -12.68 14.03 5.95
C LEU A 47 -11.18 13.77 6.08
N ALA A 48 -10.52 14.32 7.12
CA ALA A 48 -9.11 14.07 7.37
C ALA A 48 -8.84 12.57 7.62
N ALA A 49 -9.68 11.92 8.43
CA ALA A 49 -9.56 10.49 8.71
C ALA A 49 -9.80 9.63 7.45
N ALA A 50 -10.85 9.91 6.70
CA ALA A 50 -11.17 9.19 5.46
C ALA A 50 -10.10 9.40 4.38
N ALA A 51 -9.59 10.62 4.24
CA ALA A 51 -8.51 10.93 3.32
C ALA A 51 -7.20 10.21 3.71
N THR A 52 -6.90 10.13 5.00
CA THR A 52 -5.75 9.37 5.52
C THR A 52 -5.89 7.88 5.19
N MET A 53 -7.07 7.31 5.40
CA MET A 53 -7.36 5.92 5.06
C MET A 53 -7.20 5.66 3.56
N GLY A 54 -7.73 6.55 2.71
CA GLY A 54 -7.55 6.47 1.26
C GLY A 54 -6.10 6.61 0.84
N ALA A 55 -5.34 7.52 1.45
CA ALA A 55 -3.93 7.72 1.14
C ALA A 55 -3.07 6.49 1.51
N ILE A 56 -3.32 5.87 2.68
CA ILE A 56 -2.65 4.64 3.09
C ILE A 56 -3.03 3.49 2.15
N GLY A 57 -4.32 3.35 1.83
CA GLY A 57 -4.80 2.33 0.89
C GLY A 57 -4.16 2.44 -0.49
N SER A 58 -4.09 3.66 -1.06
CA SER A 58 -3.43 3.91 -2.35
C SER A 58 -1.90 3.81 -2.28
N ALA A 59 -1.29 3.98 -1.10
CA ALA A 59 0.14 3.78 -0.91
C ALA A 59 0.51 2.29 -0.77
N SER A 60 -0.40 1.49 -0.20
CA SER A 60 -0.28 0.04 -0.08
C SER A 60 -0.53 -0.70 -1.40
N GLY A 61 0.00 -1.91 -1.53
CA GLY A 61 -0.20 -2.77 -2.70
C GLY A 61 0.30 -2.19 -4.04
N VAL A 62 -0.49 -2.44 -5.09
CA VAL A 62 -0.27 -1.99 -6.48
C VAL A 62 -0.80 -0.55 -6.70
N GLY A 63 -1.10 0.19 -5.63
CA GLY A 63 -1.74 1.49 -5.71
C GLY A 63 -0.88 2.59 -6.35
N ASN A 64 -1.54 3.61 -6.89
CA ASN A 64 -0.93 4.70 -7.63
C ASN A 64 -0.38 5.78 -6.66
N LEU A 65 0.93 6.10 -6.79
CA LEU A 65 1.57 7.16 -6.00
C LEU A 65 0.82 8.49 -6.12
N ARG A 66 0.30 8.80 -7.31
CA ARG A 66 -0.42 10.05 -7.55
C ARG A 66 -1.69 10.14 -6.71
N GLU A 67 -2.44 9.04 -6.60
CA GLU A 67 -3.65 8.98 -5.77
C GLU A 67 -3.31 9.08 -4.29
N ALA A 68 -2.27 8.37 -3.83
CA ALA A 68 -1.80 8.44 -2.45
C ALA A 68 -1.42 9.87 -2.05
N VAL A 69 -0.68 10.57 -2.92
CA VAL A 69 -0.27 11.97 -2.71
C VAL A 69 -1.49 12.90 -2.69
N ILE A 70 -2.42 12.76 -3.64
CA ILE A 70 -3.63 13.59 -3.67
C ILE A 70 -4.42 13.43 -2.38
N MET A 71 -4.64 12.19 -1.93
CA MET A 71 -5.40 11.91 -0.71
C MET A 71 -4.68 12.41 0.55
N ALA A 72 -3.36 12.29 0.61
CA ALA A 72 -2.57 12.84 1.70
C ALA A 72 -2.71 14.37 1.77
N VAL A 73 -2.61 15.06 0.62
CA VAL A 73 -2.79 16.51 0.53
C VAL A 73 -4.19 16.93 0.97
N VAL A 74 -5.24 16.20 0.55
CA VAL A 74 -6.62 16.46 0.98
C VAL A 74 -6.75 16.29 2.50
N GLY A 75 -6.15 15.25 3.08
CA GLY A 75 -6.15 15.04 4.53
C GLY A 75 -5.48 16.18 5.28
N VAL A 76 -4.28 16.61 4.84
CA VAL A 76 -3.57 17.75 5.42
C VAL A 76 -4.37 19.05 5.28
N ALA A 77 -4.97 19.31 4.11
CA ALA A 77 -5.80 20.48 3.89
C ALA A 77 -7.01 20.50 4.83
N ALA A 78 -7.66 19.36 5.06
CA ALA A 78 -8.78 19.25 6.01
C ALA A 78 -8.35 19.63 7.44
N VAL A 79 -7.20 19.15 7.90
CA VAL A 79 -6.63 19.51 9.21
C VAL A 79 -6.35 21.02 9.31
N VAL A 80 -5.69 21.58 8.30
CA VAL A 80 -5.33 23.01 8.28
C VAL A 80 -6.58 23.89 8.26
N VAL A 81 -7.58 23.57 7.43
CA VAL A 81 -8.85 24.32 7.37
C VAL A 81 -9.61 24.21 8.70
N ALA A 82 -9.66 23.02 9.30
CA ALA A 82 -10.28 22.82 10.61
C ALA A 82 -9.62 23.68 11.69
N ARG A 83 -8.28 23.75 11.68
CA ARG A 83 -7.48 24.58 12.58
C ARG A 83 -7.73 26.08 12.37
N VAL A 84 -7.74 26.54 11.13
CA VAL A 84 -8.02 27.94 10.77
C VAL A 84 -9.42 28.34 11.22
N MET A 85 -10.41 27.46 11.00
CA MET A 85 -11.78 27.69 11.46
C MET A 85 -11.90 27.76 12.98
N TRP A 86 -11.15 26.92 13.71
CA TRP A 86 -11.10 26.99 15.17
C TRP A 86 -10.51 28.31 15.65
N ARG A 87 -9.39 28.76 15.05
CA ARG A 87 -8.73 30.02 15.42
C ARG A 87 -9.64 31.23 15.23
N ARG A 88 -10.53 31.18 14.24
CA ARG A 88 -11.55 32.22 14.01
C ARG A 88 -12.70 32.19 15.01
N ARG A 89 -12.96 31.07 15.70
CA ARG A 89 -14.04 30.96 16.71
C ARG A 89 -13.58 31.25 18.12
N VAL A 90 -12.33 30.97 18.43
CA VAL A 90 -11.78 31.16 19.76
C VAL A 90 -10.57 32.11 19.66
N PRO A 91 -10.79 33.40 19.31
CA PRO A 91 -9.70 34.37 19.19
C PRO A 91 -8.99 34.58 20.53
N ASP A 92 -9.74 34.61 21.63
CA ASP A 92 -9.24 34.84 23.00
C ASP A 92 -8.98 33.54 23.78
N ALA A 93 -8.61 32.47 23.06
CA ALA A 93 -8.26 31.20 23.70
C ALA A 93 -7.06 31.37 24.65
N GLU A 94 -7.11 30.73 25.81
CA GLU A 94 -5.99 30.68 26.75
C GLU A 94 -4.70 30.17 26.05
N PRO A 95 -3.51 30.75 26.32
CA PRO A 95 -2.26 30.40 25.64
C PRO A 95 -1.94 28.90 25.65
N ARG A 96 -2.29 28.22 26.75
CA ARG A 96 -2.15 26.78 26.90
C ARG A 96 -3.03 26.00 25.92
N ASN A 97 -4.29 26.40 25.74
CA ASN A 97 -5.22 25.75 24.80
C ASN A 97 -4.80 25.97 23.35
N ILE A 98 -4.24 27.15 23.05
CA ILE A 98 -3.63 27.44 21.75
C ILE A 98 -2.50 26.45 21.47
N ALA A 99 -1.56 26.31 22.40
CA ALA A 99 -0.38 25.45 22.25
C ALA A 99 -0.76 23.98 22.03
N ILE A 100 -1.68 23.45 22.84
CA ILE A 100 -2.16 22.07 22.71
C ILE A 100 -2.83 21.86 21.35
N ALA A 101 -3.71 22.78 20.93
CA ALA A 101 -4.45 22.63 19.69
C ALA A 101 -3.56 22.81 18.44
N THR A 102 -2.52 23.66 18.51
CA THR A 102 -1.51 23.74 17.45
C THR A 102 -0.66 22.47 17.39
N ALA A 103 -0.22 21.96 18.53
CA ALA A 103 0.59 20.75 18.59
C ALA A 103 -0.20 19.55 18.05
N ALA A 104 -1.48 19.41 18.43
CA ALA A 104 -2.34 18.35 17.94
C ALA A 104 -2.54 18.42 16.41
N ALA A 105 -2.80 19.61 15.85
CA ALA A 105 -2.92 19.78 14.40
C ALA A 105 -1.61 19.47 13.66
N ALA A 106 -0.46 19.91 14.19
CA ALA A 106 0.85 19.60 13.62
C ALA A 106 1.14 18.09 13.66
N CYS A 107 0.87 17.43 14.79
CA CYS A 107 1.00 15.99 14.93
C CYS A 107 0.09 15.22 13.96
N ALA A 108 -1.15 15.67 13.75
CA ALA A 108 -2.05 15.05 12.77
C ALA A 108 -1.45 15.08 11.36
N VAL A 109 -0.92 16.23 10.93
CA VAL A 109 -0.24 16.36 9.64
C VAL A 109 0.97 15.44 9.54
N LEU A 110 1.80 15.38 10.58
CA LEU A 110 2.97 14.48 10.62
C LEU A 110 2.57 13.01 10.54
N VAL A 111 1.48 12.60 11.20
CA VAL A 111 0.98 11.22 11.10
C VAL A 111 0.52 10.91 9.68
N ILE A 112 -0.19 11.83 9.00
CA ILE A 112 -0.63 11.63 7.61
C ILE A 112 0.58 11.43 6.69
N VAL A 113 1.54 12.36 6.72
CA VAL A 113 2.73 12.32 5.86
C VAL A 113 3.62 11.13 6.19
N GLY A 114 3.88 10.87 7.46
CA GLY A 114 4.73 9.77 7.90
C GLY A 114 4.15 8.41 7.54
N THR A 115 2.85 8.20 7.73
CA THR A 115 2.22 6.90 7.45
C THR A 115 2.10 6.63 5.95
N THR A 116 1.83 7.66 5.14
CA THR A 116 1.82 7.51 3.68
C THR A 116 3.22 7.25 3.14
N ALA A 117 4.24 7.97 3.62
CA ALA A 117 5.63 7.74 3.23
C ALA A 117 6.11 6.33 3.63
N LEU A 118 5.87 5.92 4.88
CA LEU A 118 6.25 4.60 5.38
C LEU A 118 5.57 3.45 4.63
N THR A 119 4.26 3.59 4.37
CA THR A 119 3.50 2.59 3.59
C THR A 119 4.02 2.49 2.16
N TYR A 120 4.34 3.62 1.53
CA TYR A 120 4.89 3.64 0.18
C TYR A 120 6.25 2.95 0.10
N THR A 121 7.17 3.28 1.01
CA THR A 121 8.51 2.67 1.05
C THR A 121 8.45 1.19 1.46
N GLY A 122 7.55 0.82 2.36
CA GLY A 122 7.42 -0.54 2.88
C GLY A 122 6.86 -1.54 1.88
N ASN A 123 6.20 -1.07 0.81
CA ASN A 123 5.59 -1.91 -0.22
C ASN A 123 6.35 -1.92 -1.55
N LYS A 124 7.60 -1.44 -1.56
CA LYS A 124 8.42 -1.35 -2.76
C LYS A 124 8.68 -2.73 -3.37
N GLY A 125 8.99 -3.75 -2.58
CA GLY A 125 9.17 -5.12 -3.07
C GLY A 125 7.96 -5.70 -3.80
N CYS A 126 6.74 -5.50 -3.28
CA CYS A 126 5.53 -5.97 -3.96
C CYS A 126 5.25 -5.23 -5.26
N ARG A 127 5.56 -3.93 -5.30
CA ARG A 127 5.42 -3.10 -6.51
C ARG A 127 6.41 -3.52 -7.59
N GLN A 128 7.64 -3.86 -7.21
CA GLN A 128 8.66 -4.39 -8.13
C GLN A 128 8.29 -5.79 -8.62
N ALA A 129 7.76 -6.65 -7.75
CA ALA A 129 7.35 -8.01 -8.09
C ALA A 129 6.08 -8.07 -8.97
N GLN A 130 5.40 -6.94 -9.23
CA GLN A 130 4.16 -6.92 -10.01
C GLN A 130 4.35 -7.49 -11.41
N LEU A 131 5.43 -7.10 -12.12
CA LEU A 131 5.74 -7.63 -13.45
C LEU A 131 6.00 -9.13 -13.42
N LEU A 132 6.74 -9.60 -12.41
CA LEU A 132 6.98 -11.03 -12.20
C LEU A 132 5.66 -11.78 -12.01
N VAL A 133 4.75 -11.24 -11.19
CA VAL A 133 3.44 -11.85 -10.93
C VAL A 133 2.59 -11.91 -12.20
N ASP A 134 2.57 -10.83 -12.99
CA ASP A 134 1.79 -10.76 -14.22
C ASP A 134 2.32 -11.75 -15.27
N TYR A 135 3.64 -11.85 -15.43
CA TYR A 135 4.26 -12.86 -16.30
C TYR A 135 3.96 -14.28 -15.84
N THR A 136 4.11 -14.58 -14.55
CA THR A 136 3.81 -15.92 -14.01
C THR A 136 2.35 -16.32 -14.22
N ARG A 137 1.39 -15.39 -14.06
CA ARG A 137 -0.03 -15.64 -14.31
C ARG A 137 -0.31 -15.92 -15.79
N ALA A 138 0.31 -15.15 -16.68
CA ALA A 138 0.18 -15.34 -18.12
C ALA A 138 0.82 -16.67 -18.58
N SER A 139 1.85 -17.15 -17.87
CA SER A 139 2.62 -18.34 -18.24
C SER A 139 2.21 -19.62 -17.51
N SER A 140 1.00 -19.71 -16.95
CA SER A 140 0.56 -20.89 -16.18
C SER A 140 0.69 -22.22 -16.95
N GLY A 141 0.61 -22.19 -18.28
CA GLY A 141 0.85 -23.34 -19.15
C GLY A 141 2.30 -23.85 -19.18
N ALA A 142 3.31 -23.00 -19.00
CA ALA A 142 4.72 -23.41 -19.00
C ALA A 142 5.11 -24.17 -17.71
N ILE A 143 4.34 -24.00 -16.64
CA ILE A 143 4.63 -24.58 -15.32
C ILE A 143 4.09 -26.02 -15.23
N MET A 144 3.13 -26.41 -16.08
CA MET A 144 2.54 -27.75 -16.06
C MET A 144 3.35 -28.76 -16.92
N PRO A 145 3.64 -29.97 -16.39
CA PRO A 145 4.53 -30.95 -17.03
C PRO A 145 3.90 -31.79 -18.15
N ALA A 146 2.74 -31.41 -18.72
CA ALA A 146 2.00 -32.27 -19.64
C ALA A 146 1.76 -31.61 -21.00
N PHE A 147 2.60 -31.97 -21.96
CA PHE A 147 2.42 -31.68 -23.36
C PHE A 147 2.69 -32.96 -24.15
N GLU A 148 1.71 -33.42 -24.92
CA GLU A 148 1.87 -34.55 -25.85
C GLU A 148 2.92 -34.21 -26.92
N ALA A 149 3.42 -35.22 -27.63
CA ALA A 149 4.34 -34.97 -28.74
C ALA A 149 3.68 -34.01 -29.76
N ASN A 150 4.29 -32.84 -29.98
CA ASN A 150 3.81 -31.74 -30.82
C ASN A 150 2.59 -30.93 -30.30
N GLN A 151 2.19 -31.09 -29.04
CA GLN A 151 1.15 -30.25 -28.42
C GLN A 151 1.70 -29.59 -27.17
N GLY A 152 2.30 -28.40 -27.29
CA GLY A 152 2.81 -27.62 -26.17
C GLY A 152 3.80 -26.53 -26.59
N PRO A 153 4.23 -25.66 -25.66
CA PRO A 153 5.27 -24.66 -25.90
C PRO A 153 6.56 -25.33 -26.37
N THR A 154 7.21 -24.73 -27.37
CA THR A 154 8.50 -25.17 -27.88
C THR A 154 9.63 -24.88 -26.89
N VAL A 155 10.79 -25.49 -27.08
CA VAL A 155 11.99 -25.16 -26.27
C VAL A 155 12.31 -23.65 -26.33
N GLY A 156 12.13 -23.01 -27.49
CA GLY A 156 12.32 -21.57 -27.65
C GLY A 156 11.32 -20.74 -26.83
N ASP A 157 10.09 -21.23 -26.65
CA ASP A 157 9.10 -20.57 -25.80
C ASP A 157 9.50 -20.62 -24.32
N PHE A 158 10.08 -21.75 -23.86
CA PHE A 158 10.63 -21.88 -22.52
C PHE A 158 11.87 -21.01 -22.29
N GLU A 159 12.76 -20.89 -23.29
CA GLU A 159 13.92 -19.99 -23.22
C GLU A 159 13.49 -18.53 -23.13
N ASN A 160 12.51 -18.11 -23.93
CA ASN A 160 11.97 -16.76 -23.86
C ASN A 160 11.26 -16.50 -22.52
N TRP A 161 10.46 -17.46 -22.05
CA TRP A 161 9.77 -17.37 -20.76
C TRP A 161 10.76 -17.25 -19.59
N SER A 162 11.76 -18.13 -19.51
CA SER A 162 12.73 -18.11 -18.41
C SER A 162 13.57 -16.84 -18.41
N LYS A 163 13.89 -16.30 -19.59
CA LYS A 163 14.51 -14.98 -19.73
C LYS A 163 13.61 -13.87 -19.16
N LEU A 164 12.33 -13.81 -19.55
CA LEU A 164 11.39 -12.79 -19.04
C LEU A 164 11.20 -12.88 -17.53
N ILE A 165 11.06 -14.09 -16.98
CA ILE A 165 10.94 -14.31 -15.54
C ILE A 165 12.22 -13.87 -14.81
N ARG A 166 13.40 -14.19 -15.34
CA ARG A 166 14.67 -13.80 -14.74
C ARG A 166 14.89 -12.29 -14.79
N GLU A 167 14.62 -11.65 -15.92
CA GLU A 167 14.68 -10.18 -16.04
C GLU A 167 13.69 -9.47 -15.11
N ALA A 168 12.50 -10.03 -14.92
CA ALA A 168 11.52 -9.50 -13.97
C ALA A 168 11.95 -9.74 -12.51
N ALA A 169 12.51 -10.92 -12.21
CA ALA A 169 13.04 -11.25 -10.89
C ALA A 169 14.21 -10.34 -10.49
N ASP A 170 15.13 -10.04 -11.41
CA ASP A 170 16.29 -9.18 -11.17
C ASP A 170 15.91 -7.72 -10.89
N GLN A 171 14.71 -7.29 -11.31
CA GLN A 171 14.16 -5.97 -10.95
C GLN A 171 13.64 -5.91 -9.51
N VAL A 172 13.39 -7.06 -8.88
CA VAL A 172 12.95 -7.15 -7.49
C VAL A 172 14.17 -7.11 -6.57
N THR A 173 14.46 -5.91 -6.08
CA THR A 173 15.68 -5.64 -5.29
C THR A 173 15.39 -5.44 -3.80
N ASP A 174 14.11 -5.38 -3.43
CA ASP A 174 13.69 -4.91 -2.13
C ASP A 174 13.27 -6.06 -1.17
N GLY A 175 13.94 -6.08 -0.02
CA GLY A 175 13.55 -6.81 1.17
C GLY A 175 13.36 -8.32 1.00
N ASP A 176 12.45 -8.86 1.80
CA ASP A 176 12.15 -10.28 1.92
C ASP A 176 11.51 -10.91 0.66
N ILE A 177 11.14 -10.11 -0.35
CA ILE A 177 10.54 -10.62 -1.60
C ILE A 177 11.63 -10.96 -2.62
N ALA A 178 12.73 -10.23 -2.61
CA ALA A 178 13.84 -10.44 -3.54
C ALA A 178 14.37 -11.90 -3.55
N PRO A 179 14.58 -12.58 -2.41
CA PRO A 179 15.02 -13.98 -2.41
C PRO A 179 14.05 -14.93 -3.12
N HIS A 180 12.74 -14.76 -2.89
CA HIS A 180 11.70 -15.56 -3.55
C HIS A 180 11.66 -15.27 -5.06
N ALA A 181 11.75 -14.00 -5.44
CA ALA A 181 11.76 -13.58 -6.84
C ALA A 181 12.97 -14.13 -7.60
N HIS A 182 14.19 -13.98 -7.06
CA HIS A 182 15.39 -14.54 -7.68
C HIS A 182 15.32 -16.06 -7.78
N ARG A 183 14.78 -16.75 -6.75
CA ARG A 183 14.60 -18.20 -6.80
C ARG A 183 13.61 -18.63 -7.88
N MET A 184 12.54 -17.88 -8.12
CA MET A 184 11.67 -18.11 -9.28
C MET A 184 12.43 -17.97 -10.61
N GLY A 185 13.32 -16.97 -10.72
CA GLY A 185 14.19 -16.79 -11.88
C GLY A 185 15.13 -17.99 -12.11
N GLU A 186 15.73 -18.52 -11.05
CA GLU A 186 16.57 -19.72 -11.10
C GLU A 186 15.78 -20.96 -11.50
N LEU A 187 14.63 -21.20 -10.86
CA LEU A 187 13.75 -22.32 -11.14
C LEU A 187 13.22 -22.30 -12.58
N ALA A 188 12.95 -21.11 -13.14
CA ALA A 188 12.56 -20.99 -14.54
C ALA A 188 13.66 -21.43 -15.51
N GLY A 189 14.92 -21.11 -15.21
CA GLY A 189 16.07 -21.63 -15.95
C GLY A 189 16.16 -23.16 -15.87
N GLN A 190 16.04 -23.72 -14.66
CA GLN A 190 16.09 -25.17 -14.46
C GLN A 190 14.95 -25.91 -15.17
N ILE A 191 13.73 -25.35 -15.17
CA ILE A 191 12.59 -25.90 -15.92
C ILE A 191 12.90 -25.93 -17.42
N THR A 192 13.48 -24.85 -17.96
CA THR A 192 13.87 -24.78 -19.37
C THR A 192 14.90 -25.87 -19.72
N ASP A 193 15.86 -26.11 -18.84
CA ASP A 193 16.85 -27.19 -19.01
C ASP A 193 16.19 -28.59 -18.99
N THR A 194 15.20 -28.82 -18.13
CA THR A 194 14.47 -30.10 -18.12
C THR A 194 13.69 -30.35 -19.41
N VAL A 195 13.13 -29.31 -20.04
CA VAL A 195 12.45 -29.42 -21.34
C VAL A 195 13.44 -29.78 -22.44
N ARG A 196 14.62 -29.13 -22.46
CA ARG A 196 15.71 -29.44 -23.40
C ARG A 196 16.17 -30.90 -23.27
N ASN A 197 16.25 -31.40 -22.05
CA ASN A 197 16.70 -32.76 -21.72
C ASN A 197 15.56 -33.80 -21.74
N LYS A 198 14.31 -33.39 -22.01
CA LYS A 198 13.09 -34.23 -21.98
C LYS A 198 12.84 -34.92 -20.62
N ASP A 199 13.30 -34.32 -19.53
CA ASP A 199 13.13 -34.82 -18.17
C ASP A 199 11.82 -34.34 -17.53
N LYS A 200 10.73 -35.05 -17.83
CA LYS A 200 9.39 -34.72 -17.35
C LYS A 200 9.23 -34.86 -15.83
N ALA A 201 9.98 -35.77 -15.20
CA ALA A 201 9.86 -36.02 -13.76
C ALA A 201 10.45 -34.84 -12.97
N THR A 202 11.62 -34.37 -13.37
CA THR A 202 12.25 -33.19 -12.75
C THR A 202 11.48 -31.92 -13.06
N HIS A 203 10.93 -31.76 -14.27
CA HIS A 203 10.05 -30.63 -14.61
C HIS A 203 8.88 -30.50 -13.62
N ALA A 204 8.17 -31.59 -13.33
CA ALA A 204 7.04 -31.56 -12.40
C ALA A 204 7.43 -31.07 -10.99
N VAL A 205 8.57 -31.54 -10.47
CA VAL A 205 9.08 -31.14 -9.15
C VAL A 205 9.47 -29.67 -9.13
N LEU A 206 10.18 -29.20 -10.16
CA LEU A 206 10.58 -27.80 -10.27
C LEU A 206 9.38 -26.87 -10.46
N GLY A 207 8.36 -27.29 -11.21
CA GLY A 207 7.10 -26.56 -11.37
C GLY A 207 6.36 -26.38 -10.04
N ALA A 208 6.36 -27.41 -9.18
CA ALA A 208 5.81 -27.30 -7.83
C ALA A 208 6.60 -26.31 -6.97
N GLN A 209 7.93 -26.40 -6.95
CA GLN A 209 8.78 -25.45 -6.22
C GLN A 209 8.58 -24.01 -6.71
N TYR A 210 8.48 -23.82 -8.02
CA TYR A 210 8.22 -22.51 -8.62
C TYR A 210 6.87 -21.95 -8.17
N SER A 211 5.85 -22.79 -8.12
CA SER A 211 4.53 -22.43 -7.60
C SER A 211 4.56 -22.05 -6.11
N ASP A 212 5.34 -22.76 -5.29
CA ASP A 212 5.46 -22.47 -3.86
C ASP A 212 6.10 -21.08 -3.63
N GLU A 213 7.18 -20.77 -4.35
CA GLU A 213 7.82 -19.45 -4.29
C GLU A 213 6.87 -18.35 -4.75
N PHE A 214 6.11 -18.58 -5.83
CA PHE A 214 5.10 -17.65 -6.32
C PHE A 214 3.98 -17.39 -5.29
N HIS A 215 3.48 -18.45 -4.64
CA HIS A 215 2.48 -18.31 -3.59
C HIS A 215 3.03 -17.56 -2.38
N ALA A 216 4.31 -17.73 -2.02
CA ALA A 216 4.95 -16.97 -0.96
C ALA A 216 4.94 -15.46 -1.25
N ILE A 217 5.27 -15.07 -2.50
CA ILE A 217 5.21 -13.67 -2.94
C ILE A 217 3.78 -13.12 -2.87
N ILE A 218 2.81 -13.82 -3.46
CA ILE A 218 1.40 -13.36 -3.44
C ILE A 218 0.87 -13.27 -2.01
N ALA A 219 1.11 -14.28 -1.18
CA ALA A 219 0.60 -14.32 0.18
C ALA A 219 1.18 -13.18 1.04
N LYS A 220 2.40 -12.72 0.72
CA LYS A 220 3.02 -11.57 1.37
C LYS A 220 2.44 -10.25 0.85
N CYS A 221 2.31 -10.12 -0.46
CA CYS A 221 1.79 -8.91 -1.10
C CYS A 221 0.29 -8.68 -0.94
N GLN A 222 -0.49 -9.73 -0.67
CA GLN A 222 -1.90 -9.61 -0.28
C GLN A 222 -2.09 -9.30 1.20
N ARG A 223 -1.12 -9.64 2.05
CA ARG A 223 -1.19 -9.41 3.50
C ARG A 223 -0.71 -8.02 3.93
N GLN A 224 -0.06 -7.25 3.05
CA GLN A 224 0.43 -5.89 3.33
C GLN A 224 -0.60 -4.84 2.96
#